data_AF-A0A5C7FBQ5-F1
#
_entry.id   AF-A0A5C7FBQ5-F1
#
_cell.length_a   1.000
_cell.length_b   1.000
_cell.length_c   1.000
_cell.angle_alpha   90.00
_cell.angle_beta   90.00
_cell.angle_gamma   90.00
#
_symmetry.space_group_name_H-M   'P 1'
#
loop_
_entity.id
_entity.type
_entity.pdbx_description
1 polymer ?
#
loop_
_entity_poly.entity_id
_entity_poly.type
_entity_poly.pdbx_seq_one_letter_code
_entity_poly.pdbx_strand_id
1 'polypeptide(L)'
;MRFFPRILVLLIFCCVSLSAVAQTNYEEAIGSFVDEHNARVSMRNWAKTETAPVSLRINDRNELEAFVDNESRLRITLQRDVATDMDELFPYNIDSALIIITNETVVIIDPVEKIHFALSLNQEPRLPEISAEPTLLFEGFGLTRNWAKM
;
A
#
# COMPACT_ATOMS: atom_id res chain seq x y z
N MET A 1 4.36 2.04 -50.76
CA MET A 1 4.66 1.66 -49.35
C MET A 1 5.00 2.91 -48.53
N ARG A 2 4.01 3.66 -48.03
CA ARG A 2 4.21 4.81 -47.11
C ARG A 2 2.97 5.04 -46.24
N PHE A 3 2.61 4.06 -45.40
CA PHE A 3 1.50 4.20 -44.44
C PHE A 3 1.83 3.71 -43.02
N PHE A 4 3.06 3.25 -42.78
CA PHE A 4 3.45 2.63 -41.52
C PHE A 4 3.89 3.56 -40.35
N PRO A 5 4.21 4.86 -40.48
CA PRO A 5 4.71 5.62 -39.32
C PRO A 5 3.60 6.24 -38.46
N ARG A 6 2.35 6.36 -38.96
CA ARG A 6 1.25 7.05 -38.26
C ARG A 6 0.52 6.17 -37.24
N ILE A 7 0.46 4.87 -37.48
CA ILE A 7 -0.20 3.91 -36.57
C ILE A 7 0.66 3.67 -35.32
N LEU A 8 2.00 3.70 -35.47
CA LEU A 8 2.94 3.51 -34.36
C LEU A 8 2.88 4.67 -33.34
N VAL A 9 2.73 5.92 -33.81
CA VAL A 9 2.66 7.10 -32.93
C VAL A 9 1.36 7.13 -32.12
N LEU A 10 0.25 6.66 -32.68
CA LEU A 10 -1.05 6.65 -31.99
C LEU A 10 -1.10 5.60 -30.86
N LEU A 11 -0.44 4.45 -31.05
CA LEU A 11 -0.32 3.39 -30.05
C LEU A 11 0.54 3.84 -28.85
N ILE A 12 1.65 4.53 -29.10
CA ILE A 12 2.52 5.06 -28.03
C ILE A 12 1.79 6.14 -27.22
N PHE A 13 1.04 7.03 -27.86
CA PHE A 13 0.28 8.07 -27.15
C PHE A 13 -0.83 7.50 -26.26
N CYS A 14 -1.48 6.41 -26.68
CA CYS A 14 -2.57 5.79 -25.91
C CYS A 14 -2.05 5.05 -24.67
N CYS A 15 -0.90 4.38 -24.77
CA CYS A 15 -0.27 3.72 -23.62
C CYS A 15 0.28 4.73 -22.60
N VAL A 16 0.84 5.86 -23.04
CA VAL A 16 1.35 6.91 -22.14
C VAL A 16 0.21 7.64 -21.42
N SER A 17 -0.93 7.86 -22.09
CA SER A 17 -2.08 8.49 -21.44
C SER A 17 -2.69 7.62 -20.35
N LEU A 18 -2.82 6.29 -20.57
CA LEU A 18 -3.42 5.37 -19.59
C LEU A 18 -2.63 5.32 -18.27
N SER A 19 -1.30 5.28 -18.35
CA SER A 19 -0.44 5.29 -17.15
C SER A 19 -0.54 6.61 -16.38
N ALA A 20 -0.64 7.74 -17.09
CA ALA A 20 -0.77 9.05 -16.46
C ALA A 20 -2.09 9.21 -15.71
N VAL A 21 -3.24 8.78 -16.29
CA VAL A 21 -4.55 8.92 -15.61
C VAL A 21 -4.63 8.02 -14.38
N ALA A 22 -4.10 6.80 -14.45
CA ALA A 22 -4.05 5.91 -13.30
C ALA A 22 -3.25 6.55 -12.15
N GLN A 23 -2.06 7.08 -12.42
CA GLN A 23 -1.22 7.72 -11.41
C GLN A 23 -1.87 8.96 -10.78
N THR A 24 -2.55 9.79 -11.58
CA THR A 24 -3.30 10.96 -11.06
C THR A 24 -4.42 10.53 -10.10
N ASN A 25 -5.10 9.43 -10.36
CA ASN A 25 -6.15 8.92 -9.48
C ASN A 25 -5.62 8.42 -8.13
N TYR A 26 -4.41 7.82 -8.08
CA TYR A 26 -3.79 7.40 -6.81
C TYR A 26 -3.42 8.61 -5.95
N GLU A 27 -2.77 9.61 -6.53
CA GLU A 27 -2.33 10.79 -5.77
C GLU A 27 -3.52 11.54 -5.15
N GLU A 28 -4.61 11.71 -5.90
CA GLU A 28 -5.82 12.36 -5.41
C GLU A 28 -6.52 11.55 -4.30
N ALA A 29 -6.71 10.24 -4.51
CA ALA A 29 -7.36 9.37 -3.53
C ALA A 29 -6.56 9.27 -2.22
N ILE A 30 -5.23 9.13 -2.32
CA ILE A 30 -4.33 9.10 -1.16
C ILE A 30 -4.33 10.46 -0.45
N GLY A 31 -4.26 11.56 -1.21
CA GLY A 31 -4.29 12.92 -0.66
C GLY A 31 -5.57 13.18 0.14
N SER A 32 -6.74 12.90 -0.45
CA SER A 32 -8.04 13.06 0.23
C SER A 32 -8.11 12.22 1.51
N PHE A 33 -7.68 10.96 1.44
CA PHE A 33 -7.65 10.08 2.62
C PHE A 33 -6.76 10.62 3.75
N VAL A 34 -5.56 11.09 3.41
CA VAL A 34 -4.59 11.64 4.37
C VAL A 34 -5.12 12.90 5.02
N ASP A 35 -5.69 13.82 4.25
CA ASP A 35 -6.23 15.09 4.75
C ASP A 35 -7.40 14.85 5.70
N GLU A 36 -8.33 13.98 5.32
CA GLU A 36 -9.45 13.59 6.17
C GLU A 36 -9.01 12.92 7.47
N HIS A 37 -8.02 12.03 7.40
CA HIS A 37 -7.46 11.38 8.58
C HIS A 37 -6.84 12.41 9.52
N ASN A 38 -5.97 13.28 8.98
CA ASN A 38 -5.23 14.28 9.73
C ASN A 38 -6.15 15.33 10.37
N ALA A 39 -7.30 15.63 9.77
CA ALA A 39 -8.31 16.53 10.35
C ALA A 39 -8.99 15.96 11.60
N ARG A 40 -8.95 14.63 11.81
CA ARG A 40 -9.62 13.94 12.93
C ARG A 40 -8.69 13.59 14.09
N VAL A 41 -7.38 13.74 13.93
CA VAL A 41 -6.38 13.29 14.91
C VAL A 41 -5.41 14.40 15.31
N SER A 42 -4.76 14.23 16.47
CA SER A 42 -3.66 15.12 16.88
C SER A 42 -2.44 14.99 15.96
N MET A 43 -1.64 16.06 15.81
CA MET A 43 -0.44 16.10 14.94
C MET A 43 0.53 14.92 15.11
N ARG A 44 0.70 14.40 16.34
CA ARG A 44 1.54 13.22 16.61
C ARG A 44 1.09 11.92 15.91
N ASN A 45 -0.18 11.87 15.49
CA ASN A 45 -0.84 10.73 14.85
C ASN A 45 -1.15 11.00 13.38
N TRP A 46 -0.59 12.07 12.81
CA TRP A 46 -0.74 12.33 11.39
C TRP A 46 -0.25 11.15 10.56
N ALA A 47 -0.98 10.91 9.47
CA ALA A 47 -0.63 9.90 8.51
C ALA A 47 0.72 10.22 7.87
N LYS A 48 1.47 9.18 7.54
CA LYS A 48 2.73 9.25 6.80
C LYS A 48 2.58 8.48 5.51
N THR A 49 3.09 9.03 4.42
CA THR A 49 3.10 8.38 3.11
C THR A 49 4.52 8.28 2.58
N GLU A 50 4.87 7.14 2.01
CA GLU A 50 6.18 6.93 1.38
C GLU A 50 6.13 5.89 0.27
N THR A 51 7.18 5.86 -0.56
CA THR A 51 7.38 4.84 -1.57
C THR A 51 8.69 4.10 -1.29
N ALA A 52 8.62 2.78 -1.15
CA ALA A 52 9.79 1.96 -0.87
C ALA A 52 9.56 0.48 -1.22
N PRO A 53 10.62 -0.32 -1.41
CA PRO A 53 10.49 -1.76 -1.48
C PRO A 53 9.91 -2.32 -0.18
N VAL A 54 9.03 -3.32 -0.30
CA VAL A 54 8.37 -3.97 0.84
C VAL A 54 8.42 -5.49 0.72
N SER A 55 8.79 -6.15 1.81
CA SER A 55 8.63 -7.60 1.96
C SER A 55 7.57 -7.90 3.03
N LEU A 56 6.55 -8.64 2.64
CA LEU A 56 5.48 -9.14 3.52
C LEU A 56 5.69 -10.62 3.84
N ARG A 57 5.53 -10.99 5.11
CA ARG A 57 5.63 -12.39 5.55
C ARG A 57 4.85 -12.64 6.82
N ILE A 58 4.58 -13.91 7.10
CA ILE A 58 4.11 -14.36 8.41
C ILE A 58 5.33 -14.85 9.20
N ASN A 59 5.49 -14.40 10.44
CA ASN A 59 6.59 -14.83 11.31
C ASN A 59 6.23 -16.10 12.11
N ASP A 60 7.20 -16.63 12.86
CA ASP A 60 7.03 -17.86 13.66
C ASP A 60 5.97 -17.74 14.77
N ARG A 61 5.45 -16.54 15.04
CA ARG A 61 4.40 -16.25 16.02
C ARG A 61 3.03 -16.02 15.38
N ASN A 62 2.88 -16.31 14.09
CA ASN A 62 1.66 -16.05 13.32
C ASN A 62 1.30 -14.55 13.19
N GLU A 63 2.28 -13.66 13.38
CA GLU A 63 2.10 -12.22 13.17
C GLU A 63 2.43 -11.87 11.70
N LEU A 64 1.64 -10.97 11.11
CA LEU A 64 1.93 -10.45 9.77
C LEU A 64 2.96 -9.33 9.88
N GLU A 65 4.10 -9.49 9.22
CA GLU A 65 5.20 -8.53 9.20
C GLU A 65 5.34 -7.90 7.81
N ALA A 66 5.48 -6.57 7.78
CA ALA A 66 5.91 -5.81 6.62
C ALA A 66 7.27 -5.15 6.91
N PHE A 67 8.27 -5.47 6.09
CA PHE A 67 9.58 -4.83 6.11
C PHE A 67 9.63 -3.79 5.00
N VAL A 68 9.71 -2.52 5.37
CA VAL A 68 9.85 -1.40 4.45
C VAL A 68 11.33 -1.05 4.37
N ASP A 69 11.95 -1.26 3.21
CA ASP A 69 13.37 -0.97 2.97
C ASP A 69 13.56 0.52 2.64
N ASN A 70 13.40 1.35 3.68
CA ASN A 70 13.68 2.77 3.65
C ASN A 70 14.91 3.11 4.51
N GLU A 71 15.28 4.39 4.61
CA GLU A 71 16.40 4.85 5.42
C GLU A 71 16.31 4.43 6.91
N SER A 72 15.09 4.21 7.41
CA SER A 72 14.83 3.82 8.80
C SER A 72 14.57 2.32 9.00
N ARG A 73 14.66 1.52 7.93
CA ARG A 73 14.33 0.08 7.88
C ARG A 73 13.11 -0.25 8.74
N LEU A 74 11.99 0.38 8.42
CA LEU A 74 10.77 0.26 9.20
C LEU A 74 10.24 -1.18 9.15
N ARG A 75 10.06 -1.80 10.32
CA ARG A 75 9.32 -3.05 10.48
C ARG A 75 7.95 -2.78 11.09
N ILE A 76 6.90 -3.19 10.39
CA ILE A 76 5.52 -3.13 10.83
C ILE A 76 5.08 -4.55 11.17
N THR A 77 4.44 -4.73 12.32
CA THR A 77 3.98 -6.05 12.79
C THR A 77 2.54 -5.94 13.25
N LEU A 78 1.66 -6.77 12.67
CA LEU A 78 0.28 -6.96 13.09
C LEU A 78 0.16 -8.28 13.86
N GLN A 79 -0.24 -8.18 15.13
CA GLN A 79 -0.59 -9.31 15.99
C GLN A 79 -2.03 -9.73 15.68
N ARG A 80 -2.19 -10.96 15.19
CA ARG A 80 -3.46 -11.49 14.71
C ARG A 80 -4.03 -12.49 15.71
N ASP A 81 -5.34 -12.51 15.87
CA ASP A 81 -6.02 -13.50 16.72
C ASP A 81 -6.04 -14.89 16.07
N VAL A 82 -6.17 -14.95 14.74
CA VAL A 82 -6.30 -16.18 13.95
C VAL A 82 -5.54 -16.09 12.62
N ALA A 83 -5.12 -17.23 12.10
CA ALA A 83 -4.65 -17.35 10.71
C ALA A 83 -5.83 -17.18 9.74
N THR A 84 -5.53 -16.73 8.52
CA THR A 84 -6.53 -16.48 7.48
C THR A 84 -6.22 -17.34 6.25
N ASP A 85 -7.22 -17.63 5.41
CA ASP A 85 -6.97 -18.33 4.14
C ASP A 85 -6.06 -17.50 3.20
N MET A 86 -6.01 -16.18 3.41
CA MET A 86 -5.12 -15.27 2.67
C MET A 86 -3.64 -15.43 3.06
N ASP A 87 -3.33 -16.24 4.08
CA ASP A 87 -1.97 -16.53 4.51
C ASP A 87 -1.18 -17.27 3.40
N GLU A 88 -1.87 -17.95 2.49
CA GLU A 88 -1.31 -18.60 1.30
C GLU A 88 -0.65 -17.62 0.31
N LEU A 89 -0.92 -16.32 0.46
CA LEU A 89 -0.35 -15.27 -0.39
C LEU A 89 1.05 -14.82 0.05
N PHE A 90 1.58 -15.37 1.16
CA PHE A 90 2.88 -14.98 1.71
C PHE A 90 3.95 -16.10 1.57
N PRO A 91 5.24 -15.74 1.43
CA PRO A 91 5.78 -14.39 1.42
C PRO A 91 5.50 -13.64 0.11
N TYR A 92 5.41 -12.31 0.20
CA TYR A 92 5.13 -11.43 -0.93
C TYR A 92 6.13 -10.27 -0.96
N ASN A 93 6.70 -9.95 -2.12
CA ASN A 93 7.70 -8.89 -2.27
C ASN A 93 7.25 -7.88 -3.30
N ILE A 94 7.41 -6.60 -2.99
CA ILE A 94 7.05 -5.47 -3.84
C ILE A 94 8.31 -4.62 -4.01
N ASP A 95 8.78 -4.46 -5.25
CA ASP A 95 9.99 -3.67 -5.54
C ASP A 95 9.80 -2.17 -5.24
N SER A 96 8.57 -1.67 -5.36
CA SER A 96 8.22 -0.27 -5.08
C SER A 96 6.74 -0.15 -4.69
N ALA A 97 6.46 -0.24 -3.40
CA ALA A 97 5.11 -0.09 -2.85
C ALA A 97 4.81 1.37 -2.48
N LEU A 98 3.56 1.81 -2.63
CA LEU A 98 3.06 3.01 -1.95
C LEU A 98 2.56 2.61 -0.56
N ILE A 99 3.06 3.27 0.47
CA ILE A 99 2.80 2.92 1.87
C ILE A 99 2.14 4.10 2.56
N ILE A 100 1.00 3.85 3.22
CA ILE A 100 0.24 4.83 3.99
C ILE A 100 0.15 4.33 5.43
N ILE A 101 0.70 5.10 6.37
CA ILE A 101 0.81 4.72 7.77
C ILE A 101 -0.01 5.70 8.60
N THR A 102 -1.12 5.24 9.15
CA THR A 102 -1.91 5.98 10.16
C THR A 102 -1.57 5.46 11.57
N ASN A 103 -2.30 5.87 12.61
CA ASN A 103 -2.15 5.29 13.95
C ASN A 103 -2.74 3.87 14.06
N GLU A 104 -3.80 3.55 13.32
CA GLU A 104 -4.58 2.30 13.45
C GLU A 104 -4.48 1.36 12.26
N THR A 105 -4.09 1.88 11.09
CA THR A 105 -4.04 1.12 9.83
C THR A 105 -2.77 1.44 9.07
N VAL A 106 -2.19 0.42 8.44
CA VAL A 106 -1.15 0.55 7.44
C VAL A 106 -1.69 -0.01 6.12
N VAL A 107 -1.67 0.81 5.08
CA VAL A 107 -2.05 0.39 3.72
C VAL A 107 -0.79 0.31 2.88
N ILE A 108 -0.59 -0.82 2.20
CA ILE A 108 0.55 -1.09 1.33
C ILE A 108 -0.02 -1.46 -0.04
N ILE A 109 0.36 -0.70 -1.05
CA ILE A 109 -0.17 -0.81 -2.41
C ILE A 109 0.95 -1.28 -3.31
N ASP A 110 0.72 -2.40 -3.99
CA ASP A 110 1.53 -2.85 -5.11
C ASP A 110 0.96 -2.28 -6.42
N PRO A 111 1.57 -1.22 -7.00
CA PRO A 111 1.04 -0.59 -8.20
C PRO A 111 1.26 -1.44 -9.47
N VAL A 112 2.10 -2.47 -9.43
CA VAL A 112 2.40 -3.33 -10.58
C VAL A 112 1.38 -4.46 -10.66
N GLU A 113 1.22 -5.21 -9.57
CA GLU A 113 0.29 -6.34 -9.50
C GLU A 113 -1.13 -5.91 -9.14
N LYS A 114 -1.33 -4.63 -8.81
CA LYS A 114 -2.65 -4.04 -8.54
C LYS A 114 -3.35 -4.67 -7.33
N ILE A 115 -2.60 -4.85 -6.25
CA ILE A 115 -3.06 -5.47 -5.00
C ILE A 115 -2.80 -4.51 -3.85
N HIS A 116 -3.79 -4.33 -2.98
CA HIS A 116 -3.65 -3.56 -1.76
C HIS A 116 -3.69 -4.47 -0.53
N PHE A 117 -2.79 -4.25 0.41
CA PHE A 117 -2.76 -4.91 1.71
C PHE A 117 -3.07 -3.88 2.79
N ALA A 118 -4.08 -4.15 3.61
CA ALA A 118 -4.44 -3.30 4.75
C ALA A 118 -4.20 -4.08 6.05
N LEU A 119 -3.28 -3.60 6.88
CA LEU A 119 -3.01 -4.13 8.22
C LEU A 119 -3.69 -3.20 9.22
N SER A 120 -4.74 -3.67 9.90
CA SER A 120 -5.58 -2.79 10.72
C SER A 120 -5.88 -3.34 12.11
N LEU A 121 -6.05 -2.42 13.06
CA LEU A 121 -6.64 -2.69 14.37
C LEU A 121 -8.18 -2.69 14.35
N ASN A 122 -8.79 -2.27 13.24
CA ASN A 122 -10.23 -2.19 13.07
C ASN A 122 -10.68 -3.17 11.99
N GLN A 123 -11.82 -3.86 12.20
CA GLN A 123 -12.39 -4.79 11.21
C GLN A 123 -12.99 -4.06 10.00
N GLU A 124 -13.38 -2.79 10.17
CA GLU A 124 -13.93 -1.93 9.11
C GLU A 124 -13.13 -0.62 9.04
N PRO A 125 -11.84 -0.66 8.67
CA PRO A 125 -11.05 0.55 8.57
C PRO A 125 -11.54 1.40 7.39
N ARG A 126 -11.43 2.72 7.55
CA ARG A 126 -11.51 3.60 6.39
C ARG A 126 -10.25 3.41 5.56
N LEU A 127 -10.43 3.18 4.26
CA LEU A 127 -9.35 2.97 3.30
C LEU A 127 -9.41 4.08 2.24
N PRO A 128 -8.28 4.43 1.60
CA PRO A 128 -8.31 5.35 0.48
C PRO A 128 -9.18 4.77 -0.66
N GLU A 129 -10.01 5.61 -1.27
CA GLU A 129 -10.91 5.22 -2.38
C GLU A 129 -10.13 5.11 -3.69
N ILE A 130 -9.30 4.08 -3.80
CA ILE A 130 -8.52 3.78 -4.99
C ILE A 130 -9.33 2.80 -5.87
N SER A 131 -9.45 3.08 -7.16
CA SER A 131 -10.38 2.36 -8.05
C SER A 131 -10.09 0.86 -8.17
N ALA A 132 -11.14 0.04 -8.15
CA ALA A 132 -11.31 -1.33 -8.66
C ALA A 132 -10.30 -2.44 -8.28
N GLU A 133 -9.26 -2.14 -7.51
CA GLU A 133 -8.23 -3.12 -7.14
C GLU A 133 -8.60 -3.87 -5.85
N PRO A 134 -8.36 -5.19 -5.79
CA PRO A 134 -8.67 -5.99 -4.61
C PRO A 134 -7.86 -5.48 -3.41
N THR A 135 -8.56 -5.24 -2.30
CA THR A 135 -7.93 -4.96 -1.02
C THR A 135 -8.05 -6.16 -0.10
N LEU A 136 -6.88 -6.63 0.34
CA LEU A 136 -6.67 -7.70 1.28
C LEU A 136 -6.55 -7.10 2.68
N LEU A 137 -7.63 -7.20 3.46
CA LEU A 137 -7.68 -6.70 4.83
C LEU A 137 -7.24 -7.79 5.82
N PHE A 138 -6.23 -7.46 6.62
CA PHE A 138 -5.76 -8.24 7.75
C PHE A 138 -6.04 -7.45 9.03
N GLU A 139 -6.88 -8.02 9.89
CA GLU A 139 -7.20 -7.45 11.19
C GLU A 139 -6.37 -8.11 12.32
N GLY A 140 -6.21 -7.38 13.41
CA GLY A 140 -5.50 -7.86 14.58
C GLY A 140 -5.71 -7.00 15.80
N PHE A 141 -5.19 -7.45 16.94
CA PHE A 141 -5.33 -6.78 18.24
C PHE A 141 -4.12 -5.91 18.62
N GLY A 142 -3.05 -5.96 17.84
CA GLY A 142 -1.83 -5.18 18.08
C GLY A 142 -1.14 -4.79 16.79
N LEU A 143 -0.71 -3.52 16.68
CA LEU A 143 -0.03 -2.99 15.50
C LEU A 143 1.20 -2.19 15.95
N THR A 144 2.38 -2.74 15.70
CA THR A 144 3.65 -2.16 16.15
C THR A 144 4.46 -1.65 14.96
N ARG A 145 5.16 -0.53 15.15
CA ARG A 145 6.06 0.09 14.18
C ARG A 145 7.43 0.24 14.83
N ASN A 146 8.42 -0.47 14.31
CA ASN A 146 9.79 -0.48 14.83
C ASN A 146 10.72 0.15 13.81
N TRP A 147 11.34 1.28 14.17
CA TRP A 147 12.34 1.96 13.35
C TRP A 147 13.73 1.52 13.81
N ALA A 148 14.50 0.93 12.91
CA ALA A 148 15.91 0.67 13.14
C ALA A 148 16.71 1.84 12.55
N LYS A 149 17.03 2.84 13.39
CA LYS A 149 17.98 3.88 12.98
C LYS A 149 19.35 3.23 12.75
N MET A 150 19.96 3.49 11.60
CA MET A 150 21.39 3.25 11.37
C MET A 150 22.23 4.14 12.29
#